data_AF-A0A969LT17-F1
#
_entry.id   AF-A0A969LT17-F1
#
_cell.length_a   1.000
_cell.length_b   1.000
_cell.length_c   1.000
_cell.angle_alpha   90.00
_cell.angle_beta   90.00
_cell.angle_gamma   90.00
#
_symmetry.space_group_name_H-M   'P 1'
#
loop_
_entity.id
_entity.type
_entity.pdbx_description
1 polymer ?
#
loop_
_entity_poly.entity_id
_entity_poly.type
_entity_poly.pdbx_seq_one_letter_code
_entity_poly.pdbx_strand_id
1 'polypeptide(L)'
;MRRIVPPSLREIVQGYRWRKITIGESGADTYRLTASRRRPLILKHVQGYSSNDLMDEARRVAWLRRHAPAPKVVAAVSEGDQHGW
;
A
#
# COMPACT_ATOMS: atom_id res chain seq x y z
N MET A 1 -0.86 -15.03 -10.70
CA MET A 1 -1.06 -15.01 -9.22
C MET A 1 -2.11 -13.96 -8.87
N ARG A 2 -3.27 -14.38 -8.35
CA ARG A 2 -4.29 -13.47 -7.83
C ARG A 2 -3.82 -13.01 -6.45
N ARG A 3 -3.35 -11.78 -6.35
CA ARG A 3 -2.93 -11.21 -5.05
C ARG A 3 -4.17 -11.00 -4.20
N ILE A 4 -4.17 -11.58 -3.00
CA ILE A 4 -5.27 -11.41 -2.06
C ILE A 4 -5.15 -9.99 -1.53
N VAL A 5 -6.09 -9.14 -1.91
CA VAL A 5 -6.26 -7.81 -1.33
C VAL A 5 -7.12 -7.97 -0.08
N PRO A 6 -6.68 -7.44 1.09
CA PRO A 6 -7.49 -7.44 2.30
C PRO A 6 -8.90 -6.93 2.02
N PRO A 7 -9.97 -7.53 2.59
CA PRO A 7 -11.35 -7.16 2.32
C PRO A 7 -11.60 -5.64 2.45
N SER A 8 -11.01 -5.01 3.47
CA SER A 8 -11.09 -3.57 3.74
C SER A 8 -10.53 -2.67 2.63
N LEU A 9 -9.68 -3.21 1.74
CA LEU A 9 -9.11 -2.46 0.61
C LEU A 9 -9.82 -2.75 -0.71
N ARG A 10 -10.73 -3.72 -0.78
CA ARG A 10 -11.36 -4.15 -2.05
C ARG A 10 -12.10 -3.03 -2.75
N GLU A 11 -12.94 -2.30 -2.03
CA GLU A 11 -13.72 -1.19 -2.60
C GLU A 11 -12.81 -0.07 -3.13
N ILE A 12 -11.69 0.19 -2.45
CA ILE A 12 -10.73 1.21 -2.85
C ILE A 12 -10.11 0.86 -4.20
N VAL A 13 -9.69 -0.40 -4.37
CA VAL A 13 -8.96 -0.85 -5.56
C VAL A 13 -9.85 -1.38 -6.68
N GLN A 14 -11.15 -1.55 -6.44
CA GLN A 14 -12.11 -2.02 -7.43
C GLN A 14 -12.11 -1.12 -8.67
N GLY A 15 -12.10 -1.73 -9.85
CA GLY A 15 -12.11 -1.02 -11.14
C GLY A 15 -10.77 -0.39 -11.56
N TYR A 16 -9.71 -0.51 -10.75
CA TYR A 16 -8.36 -0.17 -11.18
C TYR A 16 -7.70 -1.31 -11.98
N ARG A 17 -6.93 -0.93 -13.00
CA ARG A 17 -5.95 -1.78 -13.67
C ARG A 17 -4.63 -1.71 -12.92
N TRP A 18 -3.99 -2.85 -12.75
CA TRP A 18 -2.81 -3.00 -11.92
C TRP A 18 -1.57 -3.20 -12.80
N ARG A 19 -0.51 -2.44 -12.54
CA ARG A 19 0.79 -2.64 -13.19
C ARG A 19 1.87 -2.72 -12.11
N LYS A 20 2.58 -3.85 -12.06
CA LYS A 20 3.73 -4.02 -11.16
C LYS A 20 4.83 -3.03 -11.57
N ILE A 21 5.41 -2.36 -10.59
CA ILE A 21 6.62 -1.56 -10.75
C ILE A 21 7.79 -2.47 -10.39
N THR A 22 8.74 -2.62 -11.32
CA THR A 22 9.92 -3.50 -11.18
C THR A 22 11.20 -2.74 -10.85
N ILE A 23 11.11 -1.42 -10.74
CA ILE A 23 12.21 -0.55 -10.34
C ILE A 23 12.03 -0.15 -8.87
N GLY A 24 13.06 -0.35 -8.06
CA GLY A 24 13.08 -0.01 -6.63
C GLY A 24 13.74 -1.08 -5.77
N GLU A 25 14.41 -0.64 -4.70
CA GLU A 25 15.18 -1.49 -3.79
C GLU A 25 14.43 -1.81 -2.49
N SER A 26 13.17 -1.40 -2.36
CA SER A 26 12.44 -1.38 -1.09
C SER A 26 11.99 -2.73 -0.54
N GLY A 27 12.31 -3.86 -1.20
CA GLY A 27 11.81 -5.20 -0.86
C GLY A 27 10.29 -5.40 -0.98
N ALA A 28 9.52 -4.31 -0.99
CA ALA A 28 8.08 -4.28 -1.18
C ALA A 28 7.69 -4.45 -2.65
N ASP A 29 6.68 -5.29 -2.87
CA ASP A 29 6.01 -5.32 -4.17
C ASP A 29 5.15 -4.08 -4.34
N THR A 30 5.48 -3.30 -5.36
CA THR A 30 4.85 -2.01 -5.63
C THR A 30 4.04 -2.08 -6.93
N TYR A 31 2.83 -1.50 -6.92
CA TYR A 31 1.93 -1.46 -8.07
C TYR A 31 1.44 -0.04 -8.31
N ARG A 32 1.37 0.32 -9.59
CA ARG A 32 0.60 1.48 -10.04
C ARG A 32 -0.79 1.02 -10.45
N LEU A 33 -1.80 1.62 -9.82
CA LEU A 33 -3.21 1.37 -10.10
C LEU A 33 -3.75 2.55 -10.93
N THR A 34 -4.32 2.25 -12.11
CA THR A 34 -4.91 3.26 -13.00
C THR A 34 -6.35 2.91 -13.36
N ALA A 35 -7.23 3.91 -13.41
CA ALA A 35 -8.63 3.76 -13.81
C ALA A 35 -9.09 5.02 -14.55
N SER A 36 -10.10 4.88 -15.41
CA SER A 36 -10.69 6.04 -16.09
C SER A 36 -11.32 6.99 -15.07
N ARG A 37 -11.06 8.30 -15.22
CA ARG A 37 -11.59 9.38 -14.37
C ARG A 37 -11.27 9.27 -12.87
N ARG A 38 -10.31 8.42 -12.46
CA ARG A 38 -9.84 8.34 -11.06
C ARG A 38 -8.35 8.64 -11.00
N ARG A 39 -7.91 9.28 -9.91
CA ARG A 39 -6.49 9.55 -9.69
C ARG A 39 -5.71 8.23 -9.57
N PRO A 40 -4.51 8.12 -10.18
CA PRO A 40 -3.72 6.91 -10.04
C PRO A 40 -3.30 6.71 -8.58
N LEU A 41 -3.27 5.45 -8.15
CA LEU A 41 -2.81 5.07 -6.81
C LEU A 41 -1.50 4.30 -6.91
N ILE A 42 -0.70 4.38 -5.85
CA ILE A 42 0.40 3.47 -5.60
C ILE A 42 -0.04 2.54 -4.47
N LEU A 43 0.05 1.23 -4.71
CA LEU A 43 -0.12 0.22 -3.68
C LEU A 43 1.23 -0.42 -3.40
N LYS A 44 1.64 -0.42 -2.14
CA LYS A 44 2.77 -1.19 -1.64
C LYS A 44 2.26 -2.36 -0.81
N HIS A 45 2.91 -3.50 -0.95
CA HIS A 45 2.62 -4.70 -0.18
C HIS A 45 3.92 -5.42 0.16
N VAL A 46 4.05 -5.75 1.43
CA VAL A 46 5.16 -6.53 2.02
C VAL A 46 4.56 -7.73 2.72
N GLN A 47 5.33 -8.81 2.85
CA GLN A 47 4.96 -10.00 3.61
C GLN A 47 6.09 -10.32 4.59
N GLY A 48 5.75 -10.83 5.78
CA GLY A 48 6.72 -11.19 6.81
C GLY A 48 7.22 -9.98 7.61
N TYR A 49 8.45 -10.08 8.12
CA TYR A 49 9.05 -9.14 9.09
C TYR A 49 9.06 -7.67 8.68
N SER A 50 8.96 -7.37 7.38
CA SER A 50 8.91 -6.00 6.85
C SER A 50 7.52 -5.34 6.92
N SER A 51 6.50 -6.01 7.44
CA SER A 51 5.13 -5.47 7.59
C SER A 51 5.09 -4.26 8.53
N ASN A 52 5.82 -4.31 9.64
CA ASN A 52 5.96 -3.20 10.57
C ASN A 52 6.63 -1.99 9.90
N ASP A 53 7.66 -2.22 9.08
CA ASP A 53 8.35 -1.17 8.34
C ASP A 53 7.42 -0.41 7.39
N LEU A 54 6.50 -1.11 6.73
CA LEU A 54 5.54 -0.48 5.79
C LEU A 54 4.45 0.30 6.53
N MET A 55 3.96 -0.20 7.66
CA MET A 55 3.01 0.54 8.50
C MET A 55 3.65 1.82 9.07
N ASP A 56 4.92 1.75 9.48
CA ASP A 56 5.65 2.92 9.93
C ASP A 56 5.97 3.88 8.79
N GLU A 57 6.23 3.39 7.58
CA GLU A 57 6.34 4.24 6.38
C GLU A 57 5.05 5.03 6.16
N ALA A 58 3.89 4.37 6.23
CA ALA A 58 2.60 5.04 6.10
C ALA A 58 2.39 6.13 7.17
N ARG A 59 2.76 5.86 8.43
CA ARG A 59 2.71 6.86 9.51
C ARG A 59 3.64 8.05 9.24
N ARG A 60 4.89 7.80 8.85
CA ARG A 60 5.89 8.83 8.52
C ARG A 60 5.43 9.70 7.34
N VAL A 61 4.89 9.10 6.28
CA VAL A 61 4.37 9.84 5.12
C VAL A 61 3.16 10.70 5.50
N ALA A 62 2.24 10.15 6.31
CA ALA A 62 1.08 10.91 6.79
C ALA A 62 1.48 12.09 7.68
N TRP A 63 2.48 11.91 8.56
CA TRP A 63 3.07 12.99 9.35
C TRP A 63 3.77 14.02 8.46
N LEU A 64 4.60 13.58 7.50
CA LEU A 64 5.37 14.46 6.62
C LEU A 64 4.45 15.35 5.77
N ARG A 65 3.31 14.80 5.31
CA ARG A 65 2.32 15.55 4.53
C ARG A 65 1.78 16.79 5.25
N ARG A 66 1.82 16.83 6.58
CA ARG A 66 1.42 18.00 7.37
C ARG A 66 2.45 19.13 7.33
N HIS A 67 3.67 18.84 6.88
CA HIS A 67 4.83 19.74 6.94
C HIS A 67 5.47 20.00 5.57
N ALA A 68 5.30 19.08 4.59
CA ALA A 68 5.89 19.16 3.26
C ALA A 68 5.02 18.44 2.20
N PRO A 69 5.22 18.70 0.90
CA PRO A 69 4.55 17.95 -0.15
C PRO A 69 4.85 16.45 -0.05
N ALA A 70 3.84 15.65 0.27
CA ALA A 70 3.93 14.20 0.33
C ALA A 70 2.62 13.53 -0.15
N PRO A 71 2.70 12.26 -0.62
CA PRO A 71 1.52 11.49 -1.01
C PRO A 71 0.49 11.40 0.13
N LYS A 72 -0.79 11.42 -0.22
CA LYS A 72 -1.86 11.13 0.74
C LYS A 72 -1.92 9.62 0.95
N VAL A 73 -1.79 9.17 2.20
CA VAL A 73 -2.14 7.79 2.56
C VAL A 73 -3.66 7.65 2.45
N VAL A 74 -4.12 6.83 1.52
CA VAL A 74 -5.57 6.58 1.29
C VAL A 74 -6.10 5.56 2.28
N ALA A 75 -5.34 4.49 2.51
CA ALA A 75 -5.58 3.46 3.51
C ALA A 75 -4.27 2.74 3.81
N ALA A 76 -4.15 2.18 5.01
CA ALA A 76 -3.05 1.30 5.42
C ALA A 76 -3.64 0.21 6.31
N VAL A 77 -3.29 -1.04 6.03
CA VAL A 77 -3.82 -2.22 6.73
C VAL A 77 -2.66 -3.17 6.98
N SER A 78 -2.60 -3.70 8.20
CA SER A 78 -1.76 -4.83 8.55
C SER A 78 -2.70 -5.92 9.04
N GLU A 79 -2.71 -7.07 8.37
CA GLU A 79 -3.30 -8.28 8.90
C GLU A 79 -2.19 -8.93 9.73
N GLY A 80 -2.18 -8.67 11.03
CA GLY A 80 -1.12 -9.14 11.93
C GLY A 80 -1.03 -10.67 11.95
N ASP A 81 0.16 -11.20 12.21
CA ASP A 81 0.29 -12.57 12.70
C ASP A 81 -0.47 -12.66 14.02
N GLN A 82 -1.38 -13.64 14.11
CA GLN A 82 -1.95 -14.07 15.38
C GLN A 82 -0.85 -14.71 16.23
N HIS A 83 0.03 -13.90 16.84
CA HIS A 83 0.78 -14.38 18.00
C HIS A 83 -0.15 -14.25 19.21
N GLY A 84 -1.01 -15.25 19.35
CA GLY A 84 -1.57 -15.57 20.66
C GLY A 84 -0.42 -15.91 21.60
N TRP A 85 -0.39 -15.23 22.73
CA TRP A 85 0.23 -15.78 23.93
C TRP A 85 -0.73 -16.81 24.53
#